data_AF-A0A661IUS4-F1
#
_entry.id   AF-A0A661IUS4-F1
#
_cell.length_a   1.000
_cell.length_b   1.000
_cell.length_c   1.000
_cell.angle_alpha   90.00
_cell.angle_beta   90.00
_cell.angle_gamma   90.00
#
_symmetry.space_group_name_H-M   'P 1'
#
loop_
_entity.id
_entity.type
_entity.pdbx_description
1 polymer ?
#
loop_
_entity_poly.entity_id
_entity_poly.type
_entity_poly.pdbx_seq_one_letter_code
_entity_poly.pdbx_strand_id
1 'polypeptide(L)'
;PFLQGIYHPEMTKRVYEEMIRHAREILEEGVPVILDGSFSKREQRRKVLELASEGNYPYLFLHTQCPLPLIEERLRGREDISDGRLEILPSHLDSYEPPEEIPRDHLMGVSTEGDPSLDPILEFLGLK
;
A
#
# COMPACT_ATOMS: atom_id res chain seq x y z
N PRO A 1 2.35 15.32 -17.45
CA PRO A 1 3.58 14.48 -17.33
C PRO A 1 3.55 13.70 -16.02
N PHE A 2 3.87 12.41 -16.01
CA PHE A 2 4.13 11.68 -14.76
C PHE A 2 5.27 12.42 -14.03
N LEU A 3 5.13 12.66 -12.72
CA LEU A 3 6.02 13.50 -11.87
C LEU A 3 5.85 15.03 -11.92
N GLN A 4 4.72 15.58 -12.40
CA GLN A 4 4.40 17.01 -12.21
C GLN A 4 3.23 17.19 -11.23
N GLY A 5 3.44 17.99 -10.17
CA GLY A 5 2.45 18.28 -9.12
C GLY A 5 2.70 17.53 -7.81
N ILE A 6 1.65 16.99 -7.18
CA ILE A 6 1.72 16.19 -5.94
C ILE A 6 2.58 14.91 -6.06
N TYR A 7 3.03 14.57 -7.27
CA TYR A 7 3.96 13.47 -7.57
C TYR A 7 5.42 13.91 -7.66
N HIS A 8 5.76 15.16 -7.30
CA HIS A 8 7.15 15.48 -7.04
C HIS A 8 7.66 14.54 -5.94
N PRO A 9 8.86 13.94 -6.05
CA PRO A 9 9.37 12.99 -5.05
C PRO A 9 9.28 13.53 -3.62
N GLU A 10 9.44 14.84 -3.46
CA GLU A 10 9.27 15.53 -2.18
C GLU A 10 7.83 15.55 -1.66
N MET A 11 6.84 15.71 -2.55
CA MET A 11 5.43 15.65 -2.18
C MET A 11 5.02 14.22 -1.82
N THR A 12 5.44 13.22 -2.59
CA THR A 12 5.25 11.81 -2.22
C THR A 12 5.88 11.51 -0.86
N LYS A 13 7.11 11.98 -0.62
CA LYS A 13 7.78 11.81 0.67
C LYS A 13 6.96 12.41 1.82
N ARG A 14 6.45 13.64 1.66
CA ARG A 14 5.60 14.32 2.65
C ARG A 14 4.29 13.57 2.90
N VAL A 15 3.64 13.04 1.86
CA VAL A 15 2.41 12.25 2.01
C VAL A 15 2.64 11.03 2.90
N TYR A 16 3.70 10.26 2.65
CA TYR A 16 4.02 9.09 3.48
C TYR A 16 4.48 9.49 4.89
N GLU A 17 5.21 10.60 5.06
CA GLU A 17 5.58 11.10 6.40
C GLU A 17 4.35 11.46 7.23
N GLU A 18 3.40 12.17 6.61
CA GLU A 18 2.17 12.56 7.29
C GLU A 18 1.27 11.36 7.59
N MET A 19 1.17 10.41 6.65
CA MET A 19 0.47 9.13 6.86
C MET A 19 1.05 8.38 8.08
N ILE A 20 2.37 8.28 8.19
CA ILE A 20 3.04 7.61 9.31
C ILE A 20 2.87 8.38 10.62
N ARG A 21 2.90 9.72 10.58
CA ARG A 21 2.64 10.57 11.75
C ARG A 21 1.24 10.31 12.31
N HIS A 22 0.23 10.34 11.45
CA HIS A 22 -1.16 10.05 11.86
C HIS A 22 -1.33 8.60 12.35
N ALA A 23 -0.70 7.64 11.69
CA ALA A 23 -0.74 6.24 12.11
C ALA A 23 -0.20 6.08 13.53
N ARG A 24 0.92 6.76 13.85
CA ARG A 24 1.53 6.73 15.18
C ARG A 24 0.57 7.26 16.25
N GLU A 25 -0.02 8.43 16.02
CA GLU A 25 -0.96 9.05 16.97
C GLU A 25 -2.13 8.12 17.29
N ILE A 26 -2.72 7.48 16.27
CA ILE A 26 -3.86 6.56 16.45
C ILE A 26 -3.43 5.26 17.14
N LEU A 27 -2.26 4.71 16.80
CA LEU A 27 -1.72 3.50 17.43
C LEU A 27 -1.36 3.72 18.90
N GLU A 28 -0.85 4.91 19.26
CA GLU A 28 -0.56 5.29 20.66
C GLU A 28 -1.83 5.35 21.52
N GLU A 29 -2.99 5.61 20.91
CA GLU A 29 -4.31 5.52 21.57
C GLU A 29 -4.82 4.06 21.68
N GLY A 30 -4.08 3.08 21.18
CA GLY A 30 -4.45 1.67 21.19
C GLY A 30 -5.47 1.28 20.12
N VAL A 31 -5.69 2.14 19.11
CA VAL A 31 -6.64 1.90 18.03
C VAL A 31 -5.91 1.30 16.82
N PRO A 32 -6.38 0.17 16.24
CA PRO A 32 -5.76 -0.41 15.07
C PRO A 32 -5.93 0.49 13.84
N VAL A 33 -4.90 0.53 12.98
CA VAL A 33 -4.84 1.38 11.78
C VAL A 33 -4.68 0.53 10.53
N ILE A 34 -5.39 0.91 9.46
CA ILE A 34 -5.15 0.42 8.11
C ILE A 34 -4.50 1.55 7.32
N LEU A 35 -3.32 1.28 6.75
CA LEU A 35 -2.66 2.19 5.83
C LEU A 35 -2.90 1.71 4.40
N ASP A 36 -3.59 2.52 3.62
CA ASP A 36 -3.89 2.23 2.22
C ASP A 36 -3.04 3.12 1.30
N GLY A 37 -2.45 2.50 0.28
CA GLY A 37 -1.54 3.15 -0.63
C GLY A 37 -0.86 2.13 -1.55
N SER A 38 -0.25 2.63 -2.62
CA SER A 38 0.46 1.74 -3.55
C SER A 38 1.69 1.11 -2.92
N PHE A 39 2.34 1.80 -1.96
CA PHE A 39 3.58 1.38 -1.31
C PHE A 39 4.60 0.81 -2.32
N SER A 40 4.69 1.44 -3.50
CA SER A 40 5.42 0.93 -4.66
C SER A 40 6.94 0.99 -4.51
N LYS A 41 7.43 1.67 -3.47
CA LYS A 41 8.86 1.82 -3.16
C LYS A 41 9.21 1.18 -1.82
N ARG A 42 10.37 0.52 -1.76
CA ARG A 42 10.93 -0.07 -0.54
C ARG A 42 11.03 0.95 0.59
N GLU A 43 11.43 2.17 0.28
CA GLU A 43 11.57 3.24 1.27
C GLU A 43 10.22 3.62 1.92
N GLN A 44 9.11 3.53 1.19
CA GLN A 44 7.78 3.81 1.74
C GLN A 44 7.38 2.74 2.75
N ARG A 45 7.64 1.47 2.43
CA ARG A 45 7.36 0.33 3.31
C ARG A 45 8.28 0.31 4.52
N ARG A 46 9.55 0.67 4.38
CA ARG A 46 10.50 0.80 5.50
C ARG A 46 9.99 1.71 6.61
N LYS A 47 9.39 2.86 6.27
CA LYS A 47 8.81 3.75 7.29
C LYS A 47 7.69 3.10 8.11
N VAL A 48 6.89 2.22 7.49
CA VAL A 48 5.87 1.42 8.20
C VAL A 48 6.52 0.39 9.12
N LEU A 49 7.55 -0.31 8.63
CA LEU A 49 8.29 -1.31 9.41
C LEU A 49 9.01 -0.68 10.61
N GLU A 50 9.57 0.52 10.44
CA GLU A 50 10.20 1.29 11.52
C GLU A 50 9.16 1.68 12.58
N LEU A 51 8.00 2.22 12.18
CA LEU A 51 6.90 2.53 13.10
C LEU A 51 6.46 1.28 13.89
N ALA A 52 6.26 0.16 13.20
CA ALA A 52 5.85 -1.10 13.81
C ALA A 52 6.90 -1.61 14.82
N SER A 53 8.19 -1.55 14.45
CA SER A 53 9.30 -1.98 15.31
C SER A 53 9.45 -1.09 16.56
N GLU A 54 9.41 0.23 16.40
CA GLU A 54 9.55 1.19 17.51
C GLU A 54 8.44 1.06 18.55
N GLY A 55 7.20 0.85 18.10
CA GLY A 55 6.04 0.66 18.98
C GLY A 55 5.78 -0.79 19.37
N ASN A 56 6.58 -1.74 18.88
CA ASN A 56 6.33 -3.18 19.00
C ASN A 56 4.88 -3.56 18.58
N TYR A 57 4.39 -2.91 17.52
CA TYR A 57 3.05 -3.15 16.98
C TYR A 57 3.08 -4.36 16.03
N PRO A 58 2.18 -5.36 16.21
CA PRO A 58 2.00 -6.39 15.20
C PRO A 58 1.46 -5.76 13.91
N TYR A 59 1.88 -6.27 12.76
CA TYR A 59 1.43 -5.77 11.46
C TYR A 59 1.19 -6.92 10.49
N LEU A 60 0.37 -6.64 9.47
CA LEU A 60 0.18 -7.52 8.31
C LEU A 60 0.25 -6.66 7.06
N PHE A 61 1.11 -7.02 6.12
CA PHE A 61 1.20 -6.38 4.82
C PHE A 61 0.37 -7.15 3.79
N LEU A 62 -0.67 -6.50 3.26
CA LEU A 62 -1.51 -7.06 2.20
C LEU A 62 -0.96 -6.64 0.84
N HIS A 63 -0.35 -7.58 0.13
CA HIS A 63 0.12 -7.36 -1.23
C HIS A 63 -0.99 -7.70 -2.22
N THR A 64 -1.75 -6.68 -2.62
CA THR A 64 -2.83 -6.81 -3.59
C THR A 64 -2.28 -6.98 -5.01
N GLN A 65 -2.71 -8.04 -5.69
CA GLN A 65 -2.25 -8.40 -7.03
C GLN A 65 -3.43 -8.47 -7.99
N CYS A 66 -3.20 -8.04 -9.23
CA CYS A 66 -4.18 -8.02 -10.30
C CYS A 66 -3.45 -8.23 -11.63
N PRO A 67 -3.97 -9.05 -12.56
CA PRO A 67 -3.41 -9.19 -13.90
C PRO A 67 -3.40 -7.85 -14.64
N LEU A 68 -2.34 -7.62 -15.41
CA LEU A 68 -2.18 -6.39 -16.19
C LEU A 68 -3.40 -6.06 -17.06
N PRO A 69 -4.02 -7.01 -17.80
CA PRO A 69 -5.21 -6.70 -18.61
C PRO A 69 -6.35 -6.10 -17.78
N LEU A 70 -6.55 -6.58 -16.56
CA LEU A 70 -7.62 -6.11 -15.67
C LEU A 70 -7.26 -4.76 -15.02
N ILE A 71 -5.97 -4.52 -14.73
CA ILE A 71 -5.49 -3.18 -14.33
C ILE A 71 -5.79 -2.17 -15.43
N GLU A 72 -5.45 -2.48 -16.69
CA GLU A 72 -5.71 -1.59 -17.82
C GLU A 72 -7.21 -1.33 -18.04
N GLU A 73 -8.03 -2.37 -17.97
CA GLU A 73 -9.49 -2.26 -18.07
C GLU A 73 -10.05 -1.32 -16.98
N ARG A 74 -9.67 -1.55 -15.72
CA ARG A 74 -10.10 -0.74 -14.58
C ARG A 74 -9.65 0.73 -14.69
N LEU A 75 -8.47 0.98 -15.23
CA LEU A 75 -7.98 2.35 -15.46
C LEU A 75 -8.73 3.05 -16.61
N ARG A 76 -9.09 2.33 -17.67
CA ARG A 76 -9.89 2.90 -18.78
C ARG A 76 -11.30 3.27 -18.36
N GLY A 77 -11.91 2.49 -17.46
CA GLY A 77 -13.27 2.72 -16.96
C GLY A 77 -13.36 3.64 -15.73
N ARG A 78 -12.23 4.24 -15.30
CA ARG A 78 -12.18 5.05 -14.09
C ARG A 78 -12.62 6.49 -14.38
N GLU A 79 -13.56 7.01 -13.59
CA GLU A 79 -14.08 8.39 -13.69
C GLU A 79 -13.80 9.22 -12.41
N ASP A 80 -12.91 8.75 -11.54
CA ASP A 80 -12.63 9.40 -10.25
C ASP A 80 -11.52 10.47 -10.33
N ILE A 81 -11.24 11.11 -9.19
CA ILE A 81 -10.22 12.16 -9.05
C ILE A 81 -8.78 11.61 -8.95
N SER A 82 -8.57 10.31 -9.12
CA SER A 82 -7.26 9.68 -9.00
C SER A 82 -6.36 10.03 -10.19
N ASP A 83 -5.07 10.24 -9.95
CA ASP A 83 -4.09 10.34 -11.02
C ASP A 83 -3.64 8.99 -11.59
N GLY A 84 -4.22 7.89 -11.10
CA GLY A 84 -4.10 6.57 -11.70
C GLY A 84 -4.66 6.58 -13.11
N ARG A 85 -3.81 6.88 -14.09
CA ARG A 85 -4.16 6.94 -15.52
C ARG A 85 -3.45 5.87 -16.31
N LEU A 86 -4.04 5.45 -17.43
CA LEU A 86 -3.46 4.43 -18.28
C LEU A 86 -2.07 4.82 -18.82
N GLU A 87 -1.85 6.11 -19.11
CA GLU A 87 -0.58 6.61 -19.67
C GLU A 87 0.59 6.54 -18.68
N ILE A 88 0.32 6.46 -17.38
CA ILE A 88 1.36 6.41 -16.34
C ILE A 88 1.70 4.97 -15.92
N LEU A 89 0.84 4.00 -16.27
CA LEU A 89 0.96 2.61 -15.84
C LEU A 89 2.31 1.99 -16.22
N PRO A 90 2.84 2.14 -17.46
CA PRO A 90 4.13 1.56 -17.82
C PRO A 90 5.28 2.07 -16.94
N SER A 91 5.34 3.39 -16.69
CA SER A 91 6.34 3.99 -15.81
C SER A 91 6.16 3.57 -14.35
N HIS A 92 4.92 3.40 -13.91
CA HIS A 92 4.64 2.90 -12.56
C HIS A 92 5.20 1.47 -12.39
N LEU A 93 4.87 0.57 -13.32
CA LEU A 93 5.32 -0.83 -13.30
C LEU A 93 6.85 -0.97 -13.37
N ASP A 94 7.50 -0.21 -14.27
CA ASP A 94 8.96 -0.20 -14.40
C ASP A 94 9.65 0.27 -13.11
N SER A 95 9.02 1.20 -12.40
CA SER A 95 9.54 1.72 -11.14
C SER A 95 9.14 0.91 -9.90
N TYR A 96 8.29 -0.12 -10.02
CA TYR A 96 7.75 -0.84 -8.88
C TYR A 96 8.83 -1.73 -8.24
N GLU A 97 8.96 -1.64 -6.91
CA GLU A 97 9.90 -2.45 -6.13
C GLU A 97 9.12 -3.50 -5.32
N PRO A 98 9.27 -4.81 -5.58
CA PRO A 98 8.57 -5.84 -4.82
C PRO A 98 8.86 -5.81 -3.31
N PRO A 99 7.91 -6.21 -2.44
CA PRO A 99 8.03 -6.13 -0.98
C PRO A 99 8.91 -7.24 -0.38
N GLU A 100 10.11 -7.43 -0.93
CA GLU A 100 11.05 -8.49 -0.53
C GLU A 100 11.61 -8.31 0.89
N GLU A 101 11.62 -7.08 1.39
CA GLU A 101 12.08 -6.78 2.75
C GLU A 101 11.06 -7.17 3.84
N ILE A 102 9.85 -7.57 3.47
CA ILE A 102 8.81 -7.96 4.42
C ILE A 102 8.89 -9.46 4.69
N PRO A 103 9.00 -9.89 5.97
CA PRO A 103 8.96 -11.30 6.34
C PRO A 103 7.71 -12.02 5.81
N ARG A 104 7.86 -13.29 5.39
CA ARG A 104 6.76 -14.06 4.77
C ARG A 104 5.58 -14.29 5.70
N ASP A 105 5.81 -14.39 7.00
CA ASP A 105 4.78 -14.52 8.04
C ASP A 105 3.99 -13.22 8.24
N HIS A 106 4.49 -12.09 7.75
CA HIS A 106 3.82 -10.79 7.79
C HIS A 106 3.36 -10.31 6.40
N LEU A 107 3.55 -11.11 5.35
CA LEU A 107 3.23 -10.74 3.96
C LEU A 107 2.18 -11.68 3.38
N MET A 108 1.00 -11.15 3.06
CA MET A 108 -0.10 -11.90 2.48
C MET A 108 -0.39 -11.42 1.06
N GLY A 109 -0.27 -12.31 0.08
CA GLY A 109 -0.72 -12.06 -1.29
C GLY A 109 -2.25 -12.13 -1.39
N VAL A 110 -2.87 -11.10 -1.97
CA VAL A 110 -4.33 -11.00 -2.13
C VAL A 110 -4.64 -10.79 -3.61
N SER A 111 -5.26 -11.78 -4.26
CA SER A 111 -5.77 -11.57 -5.63
C SER A 111 -6.99 -10.67 -5.59
N THR A 112 -7.01 -9.69 -6.48
CA THR A 112 -8.11 -8.73 -6.64
C THR A 112 -8.84 -8.89 -7.98
N GLU A 113 -8.71 -10.05 -8.63
CA GLU A 113 -9.42 -10.37 -9.88
C GLU A 113 -10.95 -10.45 -9.70
N GLY A 114 -11.41 -10.81 -8.50
CA GLY A 114 -12.81 -10.81 -8.09
C GLY A 114 -12.95 -10.32 -6.66
N ASP A 115 -13.86 -10.92 -5.90
CA ASP A 115 -14.05 -10.59 -4.48
C ASP A 115 -13.11 -11.43 -3.60
N PRO A 116 -12.04 -10.83 -3.03
CA PRO A 116 -11.16 -11.56 -2.13
C PRO A 116 -11.89 -11.93 -0.83
N SER A 117 -11.64 -13.14 -0.33
CA SER A 117 -12.10 -13.50 1.02
C SER A 117 -11.27 -12.75 2.06
N LEU A 118 -11.95 -12.21 3.07
CA LEU A 118 -11.31 -11.62 4.25
C LEU A 118 -10.91 -12.65 5.29
N ASP A 119 -11.34 -13.91 5.14
CA ASP A 119 -11.12 -14.96 6.15
C ASP A 119 -9.66 -15.12 6.56
N PRO A 120 -8.67 -15.20 5.64
CA PRO A 120 -7.27 -15.34 6.02
C PRO A 120 -6.74 -14.14 6.83
N ILE A 121 -7.26 -12.94 6.54
CA ILE A 121 -6.89 -11.70 7.24
C ILE A 121 -7.46 -11.75 8.66
N LEU A 122 -8.73 -12.14 8.80
CA LEU A 122 -9.39 -12.27 10.10
C LEU A 122 -8.75 -13.35 10.96
N GLU A 123 -8.37 -14.48 10.38
CA GLU A 123 -7.64 -15.56 11.05
C GLU A 123 -6.26 -15.09 11.54
N PHE A 124 -5.51 -14.34 10.72
CA PHE A 124 -4.23 -13.76 11.12
C PHE A 124 -4.38 -12.80 12.31
N LEU A 125 -5.44 -11.99 12.31
CA LEU A 125 -5.73 -11.05 13.40
C LEU A 125 -6.34 -11.72 14.64
N GLY A 126 -6.62 -13.02 14.61
CA GLY A 126 -7.28 -13.75 15.70
C GLY A 126 -8.73 -13.31 15.94
N LEU A 127 -9.40 -12.80 14.90
CA LEU A 127 -10.78 -12.29 14.94
C LEU A 127 -11.82 -13.33 14.48
N LYS A 128 -11.38 -14.52 14.09
CA LYS A 128 -12.20 -15.63 13.63
C LYS A 128 -11.80 -16.93 14.34
#